data_AF-A0A645CVM3-F1
#
_entry.id   AF-A0A645CVM3-F1
#
_cell.length_a   1.000
_cell.length_b   1.000
_cell.length_c   1.000
_cell.angle_alpha   90.00
_cell.angle_beta   90.00
_cell.angle_gamma   90.00
#
_symmetry.space_group_name_H-M   'P 1'
#
loop_
_entity.id
_entity.type
_entity.pdbx_description
1 polymer ?
#
loop_
_entity_poly.entity_id
_entity_poly.type
_entity_poly.pdbx_seq_one_letter_code
_entity_poly.pdbx_strand_id
1 'polypeptide(L)'
;MKDWSEDNTLDWTPAKVGVYTIEARAKGEDAGSYEVLKSVRATVTDPTEEIAQGVAITINEAYLNANAKEREPIVIRAQATSTNGDDLLYRVIITDEFDGMMTQTVQNYSADQEYVWTPRKAGTYRITVQIKNRVSYGYSDKTEGFLITVD
;
A
#
# COMPACT_ATOMS: atom_id res chain seq x y z
N MET A 1 -23.59 0.02 6.67
CA MET A 1 -24.13 0.12 8.04
C MET A 1 -25.62 0.34 7.91
N LYS A 2 -26.43 -0.28 8.75
CA LYS A 2 -27.89 -0.15 8.73
C LYS A 2 -28.31 0.53 10.04
N ASP A 3 -29.26 1.47 9.95
CA ASP A 3 -29.87 2.10 11.11
C ASP A 3 -30.86 1.17 11.82
N TRP A 4 -31.34 1.56 12.99
CA TRP A 4 -32.33 0.80 13.76
C TRP A 4 -33.61 0.57 12.95
N SER A 5 -34.05 -0.69 12.88
CA SER A 5 -35.28 -1.08 12.20
C SER A 5 -35.83 -2.38 12.77
N GLU A 6 -37.12 -2.63 12.59
CA GLU A 6 -37.74 -3.94 12.85
C GLU A 6 -37.28 -5.03 11.86
N ASP A 7 -36.83 -4.62 10.66
CA ASP A 7 -36.23 -5.52 9.69
C ASP A 7 -34.86 -6.03 10.18
N ASN A 8 -34.75 -7.35 10.27
CA ASN A 8 -33.61 -8.08 10.80
C ASN A 8 -32.61 -8.53 9.73
N THR A 9 -32.76 -8.06 8.49
CA THR A 9 -31.87 -8.39 7.38
C THR A 9 -30.83 -7.29 7.11
N LEU A 10 -29.67 -7.66 6.59
CA LEU A 10 -28.63 -6.72 6.15
C LEU A 10 -28.11 -7.18 4.79
N ASP A 11 -28.41 -6.41 3.74
CA ASP A 11 -27.76 -6.56 2.45
C ASP A 11 -26.40 -5.87 2.50
N TRP A 12 -25.33 -6.66 2.52
CA TRP A 12 -23.96 -6.18 2.56
C TRP A 12 -23.16 -6.76 1.39
N THR A 13 -22.61 -5.86 0.58
CA THR A 13 -21.57 -6.21 -0.39
C THR A 13 -20.21 -5.77 0.17
N PRO A 14 -19.27 -6.70 0.44
CA PRO A 14 -17.94 -6.34 0.91
C PRO A 14 -17.19 -5.52 -0.15
N ALA A 15 -16.54 -4.44 0.28
CA ALA A 15 -15.77 -3.59 -0.61
C ALA A 15 -14.37 -4.16 -0.93
N LYS A 16 -13.84 -5.08 -0.10
CA LYS A 16 -12.52 -5.69 -0.24
C LYS A 16 -12.54 -7.12 0.31
N VAL A 17 -11.57 -7.94 -0.10
CA VAL A 17 -11.26 -9.19 0.59
C VAL A 17 -10.77 -8.89 2.01
N GLY A 18 -10.94 -9.85 2.90
CA GLY A 18 -10.47 -9.77 4.27
C GLY A 18 -11.43 -10.37 5.28
N VAL A 19 -11.08 -10.22 6.55
CA VAL A 19 -11.89 -10.70 7.67
C VAL A 19 -12.68 -9.54 8.25
N TYR A 20 -13.99 -9.67 8.24
CA TYR A 20 -14.94 -8.71 8.77
C TYR A 20 -15.57 -9.25 10.05
N THR A 21 -15.75 -8.38 11.04
CA THR A 21 -16.64 -8.66 12.18
C THR A 21 -17.96 -7.96 11.90
N ILE A 22 -19.03 -8.73 11.75
CA ILE A 22 -20.38 -8.20 11.60
C ILE A 22 -21.03 -8.23 12.98
N GLU A 23 -21.41 -7.06 13.48
CA GLU A 23 -22.10 -6.90 14.75
C GLU A 23 -23.59 -6.64 14.52
N ALA A 24 -24.44 -7.44 15.16
CA ALA A 24 -25.86 -7.20 15.26
C ALA A 24 -26.18 -6.74 16.69
N ARG A 25 -26.87 -5.61 16.79
CA ARG A 25 -27.31 -5.01 18.06
C ARG A 25 -28.84 -4.97 18.06
N ALA A 26 -29.45 -5.31 19.19
CA ALA A 26 -30.90 -5.26 19.37
C ALA A 26 -31.24 -4.51 20.65
N LYS A 27 -32.40 -3.84 20.64
CA LYS A 27 -32.94 -3.05 21.73
C LYS A 27 -34.46 -3.09 21.72
N GLY A 28 -35.10 -2.91 22.88
CA GLY A 28 -36.51 -2.52 22.95
C GLY A 28 -36.77 -1.16 22.29
N GLU A 29 -38.02 -0.92 21.88
CA GLU A 29 -38.43 0.31 21.20
C GLU A 29 -38.08 1.57 22.02
N ASP A 30 -38.46 1.56 23.30
CA ASP A 30 -38.23 2.65 24.26
C ASP A 30 -36.83 2.66 24.87
N ALA A 31 -35.98 1.67 24.56
CA ALA A 31 -34.64 1.59 25.14
C ALA A 31 -33.71 2.65 24.53
N GLY A 32 -32.95 3.33 25.39
CA GLY A 32 -31.97 4.35 24.99
C GLY A 32 -30.67 3.79 24.40
N SER A 33 -30.45 2.49 24.49
CA SER A 33 -29.27 1.79 23.95
C SER A 33 -29.60 0.34 23.60
N TYR A 34 -28.65 -0.37 23.00
CA TYR A 34 -28.77 -1.81 22.80
C TYR A 34 -28.74 -2.57 24.12
N GLU A 35 -29.48 -3.66 24.16
CA GLU A 35 -29.58 -4.57 25.30
C GLU A 35 -28.91 -5.91 24.98
N VAL A 36 -28.83 -6.24 23.69
CA VAL A 36 -28.17 -7.46 23.19
C VAL A 36 -27.21 -7.09 22.07
N LEU A 37 -26.02 -7.69 22.11
CA LEU A 37 -25.02 -7.64 21.05
C LEU A 37 -24.55 -9.05 20.72
N LYS A 38 -24.49 -9.36 19.44
CA LYS A 38 -23.84 -10.56 18.92
C LYS A 38 -22.96 -10.20 17.74
N SER A 39 -21.88 -10.95 17.59
CA SER A 39 -20.91 -10.77 16.52
C SER A 39 -20.65 -12.09 15.80
N VAL A 40 -20.51 -12.03 14.49
CA VAL A 40 -20.00 -13.13 13.67
C VAL A 40 -18.80 -12.65 12.87
N ARG A 41 -17.84 -13.55 12.64
CA ARG A 41 -16.73 -13.29 11.71
C ARG A 41 -17.11 -13.80 10.33
N ALA A 42 -16.98 -12.95 9.32
CA ALA A 42 -17.13 -13.31 7.92
C ALA A 42 -15.77 -13.16 7.23
N THR A 43 -15.34 -14.19 6.53
CA THR A 43 -14.13 -14.14 5.70
C THR A 43 -14.55 -13.96 4.26
N VAL A 44 -14.14 -12.85 3.66
CA VAL A 44 -14.34 -12.56 2.24
C VAL A 44 -13.03 -12.87 1.53
N THR A 45 -13.08 -13.78 0.57
CA THR A 45 -11.93 -14.21 -0.22
C THR A 45 -12.17 -13.90 -1.68
N ASP A 46 -11.11 -13.57 -2.42
CA ASP A 46 -11.13 -13.62 -3.87
C ASP A 46 -10.31 -14.83 -4.33
N PRO A 47 -10.91 -15.83 -5.00
CA PRO A 47 -10.19 -17.02 -5.44
C PRO A 47 -9.15 -16.71 -6.54
N THR A 48 -9.16 -15.50 -7.10
CA THR A 48 -8.20 -15.00 -8.09
C THR A 48 -7.15 -14.08 -7.49
N GLU A 49 -7.22 -13.77 -6.19
CA GLU A 49 -6.15 -13.02 -5.51
C GLU A 49 -4.85 -13.84 -5.55
N GLU A 50 -3.82 -13.23 -6.11
CA GLU A 50 -2.48 -13.77 -6.12
C GLU A 50 -1.50 -12.71 -5.66
N ILE A 51 -0.85 -12.94 -4.52
CA ILE A 51 0.26 -12.09 -4.07
C ILE A 51 1.53 -12.47 -4.81
N ALA A 52 2.39 -11.47 -5.09
CA ALA A 52 3.71 -11.72 -5.65
C ALA A 52 4.61 -12.42 -4.62
N GLN A 53 5.18 -13.57 -4.99
CA GLN A 53 6.07 -14.39 -4.18
C GLN A 53 7.51 -14.30 -4.67
N GLY A 54 8.46 -14.62 -3.79
CA GLY A 54 9.89 -14.66 -4.11
C GLY A 54 10.42 -13.34 -4.67
N VAL A 55 9.83 -12.20 -4.28
CA VAL A 55 10.11 -10.93 -4.91
C VAL A 55 11.50 -10.41 -4.52
N ALA A 56 12.33 -10.15 -5.53
CA ALA A 56 13.60 -9.45 -5.41
C ALA A 56 13.48 -8.08 -6.10
N ILE A 57 13.85 -7.01 -5.39
CA ILE A 57 13.75 -5.63 -5.89
C ILE A 57 15.15 -5.06 -6.03
N THR A 58 15.39 -4.33 -7.12
CA THR A 58 16.62 -3.54 -7.30
C THR A 58 16.31 -2.15 -7.82
N ILE A 59 17.22 -1.21 -7.59
CA ILE A 59 17.23 0.09 -8.24
C ILE A 59 18.59 0.39 -8.87
N ASN A 60 18.67 1.42 -9.71
CA ASN A 60 19.92 1.96 -10.25
C ASN A 60 20.77 2.72 -9.20
N GLU A 61 21.01 2.11 -8.04
CA GLU A 61 21.60 2.72 -6.84
C GLU A 61 22.96 3.37 -7.09
N ALA A 62 23.86 2.69 -7.82
CA ALA A 62 25.18 3.21 -8.14
C ALA A 62 25.11 4.49 -9.00
N TYR A 63 24.15 4.55 -9.94
CA TYR A 63 23.93 5.74 -10.76
C TYR A 63 23.36 6.89 -9.91
N LEU A 64 22.40 6.61 -9.03
CA LEU A 64 21.80 7.62 -8.17
C LEU A 64 22.85 8.24 -7.25
N ASN A 65 23.64 7.42 -6.55
CA ASN A 65 24.69 7.90 -5.64
C ASN A 65 25.80 8.69 -6.35
N ALA A 66 26.03 8.45 -7.65
CA ALA A 66 27.08 9.16 -8.40
C ALA A 66 26.59 10.44 -9.09
N ASN A 67 25.28 10.64 -9.24
CA ASN A 67 24.74 11.70 -10.11
C ASN A 67 23.64 12.54 -9.46
N ALA A 68 23.04 12.13 -8.34
CA ALA A 68 21.95 12.88 -7.71
C ALA A 68 22.47 14.19 -7.12
N LYS A 69 21.86 15.29 -7.53
CA LYS A 69 22.16 16.63 -7.03
C LYS A 69 20.92 17.33 -6.55
N GLU A 70 21.07 18.20 -5.57
CA GLU A 70 19.95 19.00 -5.10
C GLU A 70 19.37 19.85 -6.24
N ARG A 71 18.05 19.88 -6.32
CA ARG A 71 17.27 20.67 -7.28
C ARG A 71 17.49 20.31 -8.75
N GLU A 72 18.20 19.22 -9.05
CA GLU A 72 18.34 18.67 -10.40
C GLU A 72 17.47 17.41 -10.57
N PRO A 73 16.72 17.28 -11.68
CA PRO A 73 15.93 16.07 -11.92
C PRO A 73 16.84 14.86 -12.18
N ILE A 74 16.50 13.71 -11.59
CA ILE A 74 17.18 12.44 -11.78
C ILE A 74 16.16 11.32 -12.00
N VAL A 75 16.56 10.30 -12.78
CA VAL A 75 15.74 9.13 -13.07
C VAL A 75 16.05 7.99 -12.09
N ILE A 76 15.03 7.58 -11.34
CA ILE A 76 15.02 6.35 -10.55
C ILE A 76 14.49 5.24 -11.44
N ARG A 77 15.23 4.14 -11.56
CA ARG A 77 14.81 2.93 -12.26
C ARG A 77 14.64 1.82 -11.24
N ALA A 78 13.42 1.34 -11.05
CA ALA A 78 13.14 0.20 -10.18
C ALA A 78 12.88 -1.05 -11.04
N GLN A 79 13.37 -2.19 -10.59
CA GLN A 79 13.16 -3.48 -11.21
C GLN A 79 12.74 -4.49 -10.15
N ALA A 80 11.90 -5.44 -10.53
CA ALA A 80 11.50 -6.52 -9.64
C ALA A 80 11.28 -7.81 -10.42
N THR A 81 11.62 -8.94 -9.81
CA THR A 81 11.29 -10.28 -10.31
C THR A 81 10.38 -10.96 -9.30
N SER A 82 9.45 -11.81 -9.75
CA SER A 82 8.62 -12.66 -8.89
C SER A 82 8.64 -14.11 -9.39
N THR A 83 8.39 -15.06 -8.50
CA THR A 83 8.29 -16.48 -8.85
C THR A 83 6.93 -16.90 -9.42
N ASN A 84 5.91 -16.05 -9.29
CA ASN A 84 4.52 -16.35 -9.68
C ASN A 84 3.76 -15.12 -10.22
N GLY A 85 4.45 -14.05 -10.61
CA GLY A 85 3.79 -12.82 -11.03
C GLY A 85 4.54 -12.09 -12.14
N ASP A 86 3.88 -11.92 -13.29
CA ASP A 86 4.41 -11.18 -14.43
C ASP A 86 3.82 -9.76 -14.54
N ASP A 87 2.66 -9.51 -13.90
CA ASP A 87 1.94 -8.22 -13.88
C ASP A 87 2.22 -7.44 -12.57
N LEU A 88 3.49 -7.12 -12.31
CA LEU A 88 3.88 -6.36 -11.12
C LEU A 88 3.57 -4.87 -11.27
N LEU A 89 3.02 -4.28 -10.22
CA LEU A 89 2.85 -2.85 -10.06
C LEU A 89 3.85 -2.31 -9.04
N TYR A 90 4.38 -1.14 -9.35
CA TYR A 90 5.41 -0.44 -8.61
C TYR A 90 4.85 0.83 -8.01
N ARG A 91 5.15 1.06 -6.74
CA ARG A 91 4.92 2.33 -6.05
C ARG A 91 6.23 2.80 -5.44
N VAL A 92 6.59 4.05 -5.68
CA VAL A 92 7.86 4.62 -5.20
C VAL A 92 7.60 5.77 -4.26
N ILE A 93 8.23 5.68 -3.09
CA ILE A 93 8.12 6.62 -1.99
C ILE A 93 9.54 7.07 -1.65
N ILE A 94 9.73 8.37 -1.45
CA ILE A 94 11.01 8.95 -1.08
C ILE A 94 10.85 9.60 0.28
N THR A 95 11.74 9.25 1.20
CA THR A 95 11.81 9.83 2.54
C THR A 95 13.16 10.50 2.69
N ASP A 96 13.19 11.76 3.13
CA ASP A 96 14.44 12.39 3.54
C ASP A 96 14.84 11.90 4.94
N GLU A 97 16.13 11.65 5.15
CA GLU A 97 16.67 11.10 6.41
C GLU A 97 17.34 12.22 7.23
N PHE A 98 16.70 13.39 7.28
CA PHE A 98 17.13 14.55 8.09
C PHE A 98 16.04 14.96 9.10
N ASP A 99 16.32 16.02 9.85
CA ASP A 99 15.35 16.64 10.76
C ASP A 99 14.05 17.01 10.01
N GLY A 100 12.96 16.34 10.38
CA GLY A 100 11.62 16.54 9.81
C GLY A 100 11.06 15.35 9.01
N MET A 101 11.90 14.37 8.59
CA MET A 101 11.51 13.13 7.90
C MET A 101 10.30 13.27 6.95
N MET A 102 10.44 14.13 5.95
CA MET A 102 9.41 14.33 4.95
C MET A 102 9.34 13.13 4.01
N THR A 103 8.13 12.60 3.85
CA THR A 103 7.85 11.49 2.94
C THR A 103 6.99 11.96 1.77
N GLN A 104 7.39 11.61 0.55
CA GLN A 104 6.67 11.89 -0.68
C GLN A 104 6.46 10.61 -1.48
N THR A 105 5.21 10.32 -1.87
CA THR A 105 4.96 9.33 -2.93
C THR A 105 5.22 10.00 -4.28
N VAL A 106 6.24 9.56 -5.00
CA VAL A 106 6.57 10.08 -6.34
C VAL A 106 5.83 9.33 -7.43
N GLN A 107 5.41 8.09 -7.18
CA GLN A 107 4.60 7.29 -8.08
C GLN A 107 3.65 6.41 -7.28
N ASN A 108 2.35 6.44 -7.60
CA ASN A 108 1.38 5.44 -7.12
C ASN A 108 1.43 4.17 -7.99
N TYR A 109 0.88 3.06 -7.50
CA TYR A 109 0.94 1.77 -8.19
C TYR A 109 0.66 1.83 -9.70
N SER A 110 1.68 1.51 -10.50
CA SER A 110 1.65 1.44 -11.96
C SER A 110 2.65 0.40 -12.48
N ALA A 111 2.53 0.01 -13.74
CA ALA A 111 3.53 -0.86 -14.39
C ALA A 111 4.84 -0.12 -14.75
N ASP A 112 4.83 1.22 -14.70
CA ASP A 112 6.01 2.04 -14.98
C ASP A 112 7.14 1.71 -14.02
N GLN A 113 8.36 1.66 -14.55
CA GLN A 113 9.59 1.29 -13.84
C GLN A 113 10.61 2.44 -13.76
N GLU A 114 10.33 3.56 -14.43
CA GLU A 114 11.16 4.75 -14.43
C GLU A 114 10.39 5.95 -13.86
N TYR A 115 11.03 6.72 -12.99
CA TYR A 115 10.42 7.85 -12.32
C TYR A 115 11.39 9.02 -12.26
N VAL A 116 10.91 10.20 -12.61
CA VAL A 116 11.70 11.43 -12.46
C VAL A 116 11.45 11.99 -11.07
N TRP A 117 12.54 12.21 -10.34
CA TRP A 117 12.52 12.86 -9.03
C TRP A 117 13.48 14.04 -9.02
N THR A 118 13.09 15.11 -8.36
CA THR A 118 13.98 16.26 -8.10
C THR A 118 14.20 16.36 -6.60
N PRO A 119 15.41 16.03 -6.09
CA PRO A 119 15.75 16.19 -4.68
C PRO A 119 15.64 17.66 -4.28
N ARG A 120 15.19 17.93 -3.05
CA ARG A 120 15.01 19.32 -2.60
C ARG A 120 16.27 19.92 -1.99
N LYS A 121 17.13 19.07 -1.43
CA LYS A 121 18.31 19.43 -0.64
C LYS A 121 19.35 18.31 -0.74
N ALA A 122 20.62 18.65 -0.56
CA ALA A 122 21.69 17.67 -0.40
C ALA A 122 21.55 16.81 0.88
N GLY A 123 22.04 15.57 0.78
CA GLY A 123 22.27 14.58 1.84
C GLY A 123 21.57 13.24 1.61
N THR A 124 21.25 12.49 2.67
CA THR A 124 20.73 11.11 2.58
C THR A 124 19.22 11.04 2.40
N TYR A 125 18.79 10.23 1.44
CA TYR A 125 17.39 9.88 1.20
C TYR A 125 17.20 8.37 1.19
N ARG A 126 16.03 7.92 1.63
CA ARG A 126 15.55 6.55 1.44
C ARG A 126 14.55 6.48 0.30
N ILE A 127 14.88 5.72 -0.74
CA ILE A 127 13.96 5.33 -1.80
C ILE A 127 13.32 4.01 -1.40
N THR A 128 12.03 4.02 -1.12
CA THR A 128 11.22 2.84 -0.82
C THR A 128 10.44 2.43 -2.05
N VAL A 129 10.68 1.22 -2.54
CA VAL A 129 9.92 0.60 -3.63
C VAL A 129 8.98 -0.43 -3.04
N GLN A 130 7.69 -0.28 -3.32
CA GLN A 130 6.65 -1.24 -2.99
C GLN A 130 6.20 -1.93 -4.26
N ILE A 131 6.17 -3.25 -4.22
CA ILE A 131 5.70 -4.12 -5.29
C ILE A 131 4.43 -4.81 -4.84
N LYS A 132 3.49 -4.96 -5.77
CA LYS A 132 2.38 -5.89 -5.65
C LYS A 132 2.06 -6.51 -7.00
N ASN A 133 1.50 -7.70 -7.00
CA ASN A 133 0.80 -8.22 -8.16
C ASN A 133 -0.45 -7.34 -8.42
N ARG A 134 -0.79 -7.12 -9.68
CA ARG A 134 -1.92 -6.29 -10.11
C ARG A 134 -3.25 -6.70 -9.46
N VAL A 135 -3.46 -7.99 -9.22
CA VAL A 135 -4.69 -8.53 -8.61
C VAL A 135 -4.62 -8.67 -7.09
N SER A 136 -3.49 -8.39 -6.45
CA SER A 136 -3.37 -8.40 -4.99
C SER A 136 -4.20 -7.27 -4.38
N TYR A 137 -4.91 -7.51 -3.27
CA TYR A 137 -5.65 -6.47 -2.55
C TYR A 137 -4.83 -5.78 -1.45
N GLY A 138 -3.67 -6.34 -1.12
CA GLY A 138 -2.75 -5.81 -0.12
C GLY A 138 -2.22 -4.42 -0.46
N TYR A 139 -1.76 -3.72 0.59
CA TYR A 139 -1.06 -2.44 0.42
C TYR A 139 0.25 -2.60 -0.34
N SER A 140 0.92 -3.75 -0.22
CA SER A 140 2.18 -4.14 -0.85
C SER A 140 2.36 -5.64 -0.60
N ASP A 141 2.88 -6.38 -1.59
CA ASP A 141 3.28 -7.78 -1.43
C ASP A 141 4.76 -7.88 -1.00
N LYS A 142 5.57 -6.91 -1.44
CA LYS A 142 6.97 -6.74 -1.03
C LYS A 142 7.33 -5.26 -0.97
N THR A 143 8.05 -4.87 0.07
CA THR A 143 8.64 -3.54 0.21
C THR A 143 10.14 -3.67 0.42
N GLU A 144 10.92 -2.79 -0.23
CA GLU A 144 12.36 -2.69 -0.04
C GLU A 144 12.81 -1.22 -0.08
N GLY A 145 13.81 -0.89 0.71
CA GLY A 145 14.30 0.47 0.89
C GLY A 145 15.79 0.58 0.61
N PHE A 146 16.17 1.58 -0.16
CA PHE A 146 17.54 1.84 -0.61
C PHE A 146 17.97 3.23 -0.12
N LEU A 147 19.18 3.34 0.44
CA LEU A 147 19.73 4.61 0.88
C LEU A 147 20.60 5.18 -0.22
N ILE A 148 20.34 6.44 -0.60
CA ILE A 148 21.13 7.16 -1.58
C ILE A 148 21.56 8.51 -1.02
N THR A 149 22.75 8.97 -1.43
CA THR A 149 23.26 10.30 -1.14
C THR A 149 23.00 11.23 -2.32
N VAL A 150 22.57 12.45 -2.01
CA VAL A 150 22.41 13.56 -2.94
C VAL A 150 23.44 14.63 -2.59
N ASP A 151 24.13 15.19 -3.57
CA ASP A 151 25.11 16.26 -3.39
C ASP A 151 24.56 17.67 -3.65
#